data_AF-A0A6M0C4X3-F1
#
_entry.id   AF-A0A6M0C4X3-F1
#
_cell.length_a   1.000
_cell.length_b   1.000
_cell.length_c   1.000
_cell.angle_alpha   90.00
_cell.angle_beta   90.00
_cell.angle_gamma   90.00
#
_symmetry.space_group_name_H-M   'P 1'
#
loop_
_entity.id
_entity.type
_entity.pdbx_description
1 polymer ?
#
loop_
_entity_poly.entity_id
_entity_poly.type
_entity_poly.pdbx_seq_one_letter_code
_entity_poly.pdbx_strand_id
1 'polypeptide(L)'
;MIDYVNVCDGDITTLSWQHKPIEIIHIDIAKKLKVWQHIVKEIFPHFCVNKTIVVNQYFYRSRLPWLIYSTGIILPYIEFLYHVIDGVIYFKIVQ
;
A
#
# COMPACT_ATOMS: atom_id res chain seq x y z
N MET A 1 -22.40 -15.08 3.30
CA MET A 1 -21.04 -14.93 2.74
C MET A 1 -21.22 -14.18 1.42
N ILE A 2 -20.52 -13.08 1.19
CA ILE A 2 -20.61 -12.35 -0.09
C ILE A 2 -19.66 -13.08 -1.05
N ASP A 3 -20.15 -13.55 -2.20
CA ASP A 3 -19.44 -14.48 -3.10
C ASP A 3 -18.07 -13.98 -3.62
N TYR A 4 -17.76 -12.70 -3.43
CA TYR A 4 -16.53 -12.04 -3.85
C TYR A 4 -15.67 -11.53 -2.70
N VAL A 5 -16.02 -11.84 -1.45
CA VAL A 5 -15.28 -11.41 -0.26
C VAL A 5 -14.55 -12.60 0.32
N ASN A 6 -13.22 -12.52 0.27
CA ASN A 6 -12.34 -13.42 1.01
C ASN A 6 -11.79 -12.67 2.23
N VAL A 7 -12.09 -13.16 3.42
CA VAL A 7 -11.54 -12.61 4.67
C VAL A 7 -10.24 -13.34 4.98
N CYS A 8 -9.15 -12.59 5.14
CA CYS A 8 -7.85 -13.12 5.51
C CYS A 8 -7.57 -12.80 6.99
N ASP A 9 -8.00 -13.69 7.88
CA ASP A 9 -7.81 -13.51 9.32
C ASP A 9 -6.38 -13.83 9.76
N GLY A 10 -5.86 -13.07 10.72
CA GLY A 10 -4.56 -13.31 11.35
C GLY A 10 -3.65 -12.09 11.43
N ASP A 11 -2.39 -12.34 11.80
CA ASP A 11 -1.35 -11.32 11.74
C ASP A 11 -0.89 -11.18 10.29
N ILE A 12 -1.06 -10.00 9.70
CA ILE A 12 -0.63 -9.72 8.33
C ILE A 12 0.83 -10.09 8.08
N THR A 13 1.71 -10.00 9.10
CA THR A 13 3.14 -10.34 8.99
C THR A 13 3.43 -11.83 8.86
N THR A 14 2.43 -12.70 9.00
CA THR A 14 2.54 -14.14 8.78
C THR A 14 1.76 -14.62 7.55
N LEU A 15 1.08 -13.71 6.85
CA LEU A 15 0.28 -14.02 5.67
C LEU A 15 1.10 -13.75 4.40
N SER A 16 0.90 -14.59 3.39
CA SER A 16 1.46 -14.37 2.04
C SER A 16 0.35 -14.10 1.05
N TRP A 17 0.64 -13.23 0.09
CA TRP A 17 -0.27 -12.99 -1.02
C TRP A 17 -0.17 -14.12 -2.04
N GLN A 18 -1.32 -14.53 -2.61
CA GLN A 18 -1.40 -15.66 -3.55
C GLN A 18 -0.91 -15.31 -4.97
N HIS A 19 0.05 -14.39 -5.09
CA HIS A 19 0.64 -13.92 -6.34
C HIS A 19 -0.34 -13.48 -7.44
N LYS A 20 -1.54 -13.01 -7.06
CA LYS A 20 -2.54 -12.48 -8.00
C LYS A 20 -2.27 -11.01 -8.32
N PRO A 21 -2.49 -10.53 -9.55
CA PRO A 21 -2.39 -9.12 -9.86
C PRO A 21 -3.32 -8.27 -9.00
N ILE A 22 -2.86 -7.10 -8.55
CA ILE A 22 -3.63 -6.19 -7.70
C ILE A 22 -3.97 -4.93 -8.51
N GLU A 23 -5.25 -4.70 -8.79
CA GLU A 23 -5.69 -3.50 -9.51
C GLU A 23 -5.94 -2.30 -8.59
N ILE A 24 -6.40 -2.56 -7.36
CA ILE A 24 -6.67 -1.54 -6.34
C ILE A 24 -6.23 -2.08 -4.98
N ILE A 25 -5.57 -1.25 -4.18
CA ILE A 25 -5.24 -1.57 -2.79
C ILE A 25 -5.46 -0.38 -1.86
N HIS A 26 -6.00 -0.67 -0.68
CA HIS A 26 -6.17 0.29 0.41
C HIS A 26 -5.36 -0.16 1.63
N ILE A 27 -4.43 0.68 2.08
CA ILE A 27 -3.49 0.39 3.17
C ILE A 27 -3.80 1.30 4.37
N ASP A 28 -4.38 0.71 5.43
CA ASP A 28 -4.68 1.35 6.73
C ASP A 28 -4.08 0.57 7.93
N ILE A 29 -3.22 -0.40 7.65
CA ILE A 29 -2.64 -1.28 8.69
C ILE A 29 -1.15 -1.00 8.94
N ALA A 30 -0.50 -0.18 8.13
CA ALA A 30 0.94 0.09 8.13
C ALA A 30 1.44 0.96 9.32
N LYS A 31 0.78 0.89 10.47
CA LYS A 31 1.04 1.67 11.70
C LYS A 31 2.26 1.18 12.50
N LYS A 32 2.95 0.14 12.02
CA LYS A 32 4.24 -0.34 12.54
C LYS A 32 5.20 -0.58 11.39
N LEU A 33 6.48 -0.25 11.59
CA LEU A 33 7.53 -0.45 10.57
C LEU A 33 7.57 -1.90 10.03
N LYS A 34 7.52 -2.89 10.92
CA LYS A 34 7.50 -4.32 10.52
C LYS A 34 6.33 -4.68 9.60
N VAL A 35 5.17 -4.06 9.82
CA VAL A 35 3.98 -4.29 9.00
C VAL A 35 4.16 -3.64 7.63
N TRP A 36 4.68 -2.42 7.60
CA TRP A 36 4.99 -1.74 6.34
C TRP A 36 6.01 -2.53 5.50
N GLN A 37 7.10 -3.00 6.11
CA GLN A 37 8.10 -3.84 5.43
C GLN A 37 7.50 -5.10 4.85
N HIS A 38 6.62 -5.77 5.59
CA HIS A 38 5.92 -6.96 5.12
C HIS A 38 5.00 -6.66 3.94
N ILE A 39 4.23 -5.57 4.01
CA ILE A 39 3.38 -5.12 2.90
C ILE A 39 4.22 -4.85 1.65
N VAL A 40 5.30 -4.07 1.77
CA VAL A 40 6.17 -3.78 0.62
C VAL A 40 6.73 -5.06 0.03
N LYS A 41 7.18 -6.00 0.85
CA LYS A 41 7.74 -7.27 0.38
C LYS A 41 6.70 -8.17 -0.29
N GLU A 42 5.54 -8.37 0.32
CA GLU A 42 4.57 -9.36 -0.14
C GLU A 42 3.55 -8.81 -1.15
N ILE A 43 3.31 -7.50 -1.17
CA ILE A 43 2.22 -6.89 -1.96
C ILE A 43 2.75 -6.11 -3.18
N PHE A 44 3.78 -5.28 -3.01
CA PHE A 44 4.24 -4.41 -4.11
C PHE A 44 4.68 -5.18 -5.38
N PRO A 45 5.28 -6.38 -5.30
CA PRO A 45 5.63 -7.16 -6.50
C PRO A 45 4.42 -7.54 -7.37
N HIS A 46 3.20 -7.41 -6.86
CA HIS A 46 1.97 -7.78 -7.56
C HIS A 46 1.20 -6.57 -8.12
N PHE A 47 1.80 -5.39 -8.04
CA PHE A 47 1.25 -4.20 -8.67
C PHE A 47 1.41 -4.28 -10.18
N CYS A 48 0.31 -4.01 -10.87
CA CYS A 48 0.26 -3.80 -12.30
C CYS A 48 0.74 -2.38 -12.62
N VAL A 49 1.92 -2.26 -13.23
CA VAL A 49 2.47 -0.97 -13.69
C VAL A 49 1.42 -0.20 -14.52
N ASN A 50 1.31 1.10 -14.27
CA ASN A 50 0.33 2.03 -14.86
C ASN A 50 -1.15 1.74 -14.55
N LYS A 51 -1.46 0.69 -13.77
CA LYS A 51 -2.84 0.27 -13.48
C LYS A 51 -3.17 0.28 -12.01
N THR A 52 -2.30 -0.24 -11.14
CA THR A 52 -2.60 -0.36 -9.72
C THR A 52 -2.80 0.99 -9.07
N ILE A 53 -3.98 1.19 -8.49
CA ILE A 53 -4.29 2.35 -7.66
C ILE A 53 -3.99 2.00 -6.21
N VAL A 54 -3.06 2.74 -5.61
CA VAL A 54 -2.71 2.62 -4.20
C VAL A 54 -3.34 3.76 -3.42
N VAL A 55 -4.15 3.41 -2.42
CA VAL A 55 -4.65 4.32 -1.39
C VAL A 55 -3.86 4.06 -0.12
N ASN A 56 -2.93 4.95 0.22
CA ASN A 56 -2.07 4.78 1.39
C ASN A 56 -2.43 5.82 2.46
N GLN A 57 -2.96 5.35 3.59
CA GLN A 57 -3.36 6.23 4.69
C GLN A 57 -2.17 6.66 5.55
N TYR A 58 -2.35 7.79 6.25
CA TYR A 58 -1.41 8.37 7.22
C TYR A 58 -0.03 8.74 6.69
N PHE A 59 0.09 9.04 5.40
CA PHE A 59 1.30 9.44 4.71
C PHE A 59 2.17 10.40 5.53
N TYR A 60 1.65 11.54 6.01
CA TYR A 60 2.44 12.58 6.68
C TYR A 60 2.34 12.61 8.22
N ARG A 61 1.91 11.52 8.87
CA ARG A 61 1.83 11.51 10.35
C ARG A 61 3.23 11.43 10.96
N SER A 62 3.56 12.38 11.84
CA SER A 62 4.87 12.45 12.53
C SER A 62 5.26 11.19 13.30
N ARG A 63 4.28 10.41 13.76
CA ARG A 63 4.49 9.13 14.45
C ARG A 63 4.79 7.95 13.52
N LEU A 64 4.69 8.13 12.21
CA LEU A 64 4.85 7.10 11.19
C LEU A 64 5.90 7.50 10.14
N PRO A 65 7.15 7.82 10.55
CA PRO A 65 8.16 8.40 9.68
C PRO A 65 8.53 7.51 8.48
N TRP A 66 8.37 6.18 8.62
CA TRP A 66 8.64 5.26 7.53
C TRP A 66 7.70 5.44 6.33
N LEU A 67 6.46 5.89 6.53
CA LEU A 67 5.52 6.13 5.43
C LEU A 67 5.92 7.34 4.59
N ILE A 68 6.33 8.44 5.25
CA ILE A 68 6.87 9.63 4.56
C ILE A 68 8.14 9.26 3.81
N TYR A 69 9.07 8.61 4.51
CA TYR A 69 10.39 8.30 3.99
C TYR A 69 10.33 7.33 2.81
N SER A 70 9.60 6.22 2.92
CA SER A 70 9.48 5.26 1.81
C SER A 70 8.75 5.83 0.62
N THR A 71 7.72 6.67 0.84
CA THR A 71 7.06 7.38 -0.26
C THR A 71 8.06 8.30 -0.96
N GLY A 72 8.90 9.01 -0.19
CA GLY A 72 10.02 9.81 -0.70
C GLY A 72 10.96 9.04 -1.61
N ILE A 73 11.34 7.82 -1.21
CA ILE A 73 12.18 6.92 -2.02
C ILE A 73 11.52 6.56 -3.34
N ILE A 74 10.21 6.28 -3.31
CA ILE A 74 9.49 5.84 -4.51
C ILE A 74 8.91 6.99 -5.34
N LEU A 75 9.13 8.25 -4.96
CA LEU A 75 8.63 9.42 -5.70
C LEU A 75 8.93 9.37 -7.20
N PRO A 76 10.13 8.95 -7.67
CA PRO A 76 10.42 8.86 -9.11
C PRO A 76 9.61 7.79 -9.86
N TYR A 77 9.03 6.85 -9.12
CA TYR A 77 8.37 5.65 -9.62
C TYR A 77 6.84 5.72 -9.51
N ILE A 78 6.29 6.83 -8.99
CA ILE A 78 4.87 6.98 -8.76
C ILE A 78 4.28 8.24 -9.42
N GLU A 79 3.03 8.13 -9.84
CA GLU A 79 2.20 9.26 -10.26
C GLU A 79 1.11 9.47 -9.22
N PHE A 80 1.04 10.67 -8.63
CA PHE A 80 -0.05 11.04 -7.73
C PHE A 80 -1.33 11.29 -8.52
N LEU A 81 -2.43 10.67 -8.11
CA LEU A 81 -3.73 10.81 -8.77
C LEU A 81 -4.54 12.01 -8.25
N TYR A 82 -4.32 12.42 -7.00
CA TYR A 82 -5.07 13.48 -6.34
C TYR A 82 -4.18 14.22 -5.33
N HIS A 83 -4.66 15.38 -4.87
CA HIS A 83 -4.09 16.07 -3.72
C HIS A 83 -4.21 15.21 -2.45
N VAL A 84 -3.31 15.44 -1.50
CA VAL A 84 -3.36 14.75 -0.21
C VAL A 84 -4.60 15.21 0.56
N ILE A 85 -5.43 14.25 1.01
CA ILE A 85 -6.64 14.51 1.79
C ILE A 85 -6.49 13.82 3.15
N ASP A 86 -6.46 14.57 4.25
CA ASP A 86 -6.37 14.07 5.64
C ASP A 86 -5.20 13.10 5.94
N GLY A 87 -4.14 13.16 5.12
CA GLY A 87 -3.00 12.24 5.21
C GLY A 87 -3.14 10.99 4.37
N VAL A 88 -4.13 10.92 3.50
CA VAL A 88 -4.25 9.87 2.49
C VAL A 88 -3.62 10.34 1.19
N ILE A 89 -2.76 9.49 0.61
CA ILE A 89 -2.23 9.68 -0.75
C ILE A 89 -2.80 8.63 -1.68
N TYR A 90 -3.03 9.05 -2.93
CA TYR A 90 -3.50 8.23 -4.02
C TYR A 90 -2.43 8.25 -5.10
N PHE A 91 -1.86 7.11 -5.45
CA PHE A 91 -0.85 7.03 -6.48
C PHE A 91 -0.91 5.75 -7.30
N LYS A 92 -0.29 5.77 -8.47
CA LYS A 92 0.02 4.58 -9.27
C LYS A 92 1.52 4.41 -9.38
N ILE A 93 1.98 3.17 -9.53
CA ILE A 93 3.35 2.92 -9.97
C ILE A 93 3.45 3.09 -11.48
N VAL A 94 4.43 3.86 -11.93
CA VAL A 94 4.64 4.20 -13.35
C VAL A 94 5.96 3.73 -13.94
N GLN A 95 6.95 3.34 -13.11
CA GLN A 95 8.24 2.79 -13.54
C GLN A 95 9.02 2.16 -12.40
#